data_AF-A0AAU7K5V4-F1
#
_entry.id   AF-A0AAU7K5V4-F1
#
_cell.length_a   1.000
_cell.length_b   1.000
_cell.length_c   1.000
_cell.angle_alpha   90.00
_cell.angle_beta   90.00
_cell.angle_gamma   90.00
#
_symmetry.space_group_name_H-M   'P 1'
#
loop_
_entity.id
_entity.type
_entity.pdbx_description
1 polymer ?
#
loop_
_entity_poly.entity_id
_entity_poly.type
_entity_poly.pdbx_seq_one_letter_code
_entity_poly.pdbx_strand_id
1 'polypeptide(L)'
;MKKLIQLLLFCTVLAVLPLQNTKAEINARKFFSIGLNLNNGTSDNGSIYLYGPTPVSAYFGPGGSSYGPLTAGTYTVIIYTSAPGSRTFRFNGQAITTSSGSATFNNVSITSTAFASVN
;
A
#
# COMPACT_ATOMS: atom_id res chain seq x y z
N MET A 1 53.64 39.85 10.64
CA MET A 1 52.94 39.36 9.41
C MET A 1 52.69 37.85 9.41
N LYS A 2 53.68 36.98 9.68
CA LYS A 2 53.50 35.50 9.68
C LYS A 2 52.43 34.97 10.67
N LYS A 3 52.33 35.55 11.87
CA LYS A 3 51.35 35.11 12.90
C LYS A 3 49.89 35.44 12.57
N LEU A 4 49.64 36.50 11.80
CA LEU A 4 48.28 36.91 11.42
C LEU A 4 47.71 35.97 10.33
N ILE A 5 48.57 35.51 9.43
CA ILE A 5 48.23 34.56 8.35
C ILE A 5 47.90 33.18 8.94
N GLN A 6 48.64 32.73 9.96
CA GLN A 6 48.35 31.47 10.66
C GLN A 6 47.00 31.49 11.40
N LEU A 7 46.64 32.62 12.00
CA LEU A 7 45.34 32.76 12.67
C LEU A 7 44.18 32.72 11.68
N LEU A 8 44.34 33.37 10.51
CA LEU A 8 43.33 33.37 9.45
C LEU A 8 43.09 31.94 8.90
N LEU A 9 44.17 31.17 8.72
CA LEU A 9 44.11 29.77 8.28
C LEU A 9 43.46 28.85 9.33
N PHE A 10 43.61 29.13 10.62
CA PHE A 10 42.99 28.34 11.68
C PHE A 10 41.47 28.58 11.75
N CYS A 11 41.03 29.83 11.55
CA CYS A 11 39.61 30.19 11.54
C CYS A 11 38.85 29.61 10.35
N THR A 12 39.48 29.47 9.17
CA THR A 12 38.82 28.88 8.00
C THR A 12 38.64 27.36 8.14
N VAL A 13 39.56 26.65 8.79
CA VAL A 13 39.43 25.18 9.00
C VAL A 13 38.31 24.87 10.00
N LEU A 14 38.15 25.68 11.05
CA LEU A 14 37.09 25.50 12.06
C LEU A 14 35.67 25.77 11.52
N ALA A 15 35.53 26.65 10.52
CA ALA A 15 34.23 26.99 9.94
C ALA A 15 33.69 25.93 8.96
N VAL A 16 34.53 25.03 8.45
CA VAL A 16 34.14 24.00 7.46
C VAL A 16 33.83 22.64 8.12
N LEU A 17 34.31 22.41 9.35
CA LEU A 17 34.05 21.19 10.11
C LEU A 17 32.56 20.89 10.42
N PRO A 18 31.67 21.87 10.70
CA PRO A 18 30.29 21.53 11.04
C PRO A 18 29.45 21.08 9.83
N LEU A 19 29.91 21.26 8.59
CA LEU A 19 29.19 20.88 7.38
C LEU A 19 29.34 19.39 6.99
N GLN A 20 30.35 18.69 7.53
CA GLN A 20 30.61 17.28 7.17
C GLN A 20 29.80 16.27 8.01
N ASN A 21 29.19 16.71 9.11
CA ASN A 21 28.45 15.84 10.03
C ASN A 21 26.94 15.95 9.91
N THR A 22 26.41 16.82 9.05
CA THR A 22 24.99 16.81 8.70
C THR A 22 24.74 15.65 7.74
N LYS A 23 24.73 14.43 8.26
CA LYS A 23 24.07 13.33 7.56
C LYS A 23 22.64 13.78 7.36
N ALA A 24 22.23 13.98 6.11
CA ALA A 24 20.83 14.03 5.78
C ALA A 24 20.22 12.73 6.32
N GLU A 25 19.41 12.82 7.38
CA GLU A 25 18.57 11.70 7.77
C GLU A 25 17.64 11.47 6.59
N ILE A 26 17.97 10.49 5.76
CA ILE A 26 17.01 9.89 4.86
C ILE A 26 15.98 9.26 5.79
N ASN A 27 14.89 9.98 6.05
CA ASN A 27 13.67 9.42 6.62
C ASN A 27 13.04 8.46 5.61
N ALA A 28 13.77 7.41 5.23
CA ALA A 28 13.24 6.21 4.58
C ALA A 28 12.60 5.31 5.65
N ARG A 29 11.74 5.89 6.51
CA ARG A 29 10.73 5.15 7.27
C ARG A 29 9.41 5.56 6.62
N LYS A 30 8.59 4.73 5.99
CA LYS A 30 8.43 3.27 5.92
C LYS A 30 7.87 3.00 4.52
N PHE A 31 8.46 2.08 3.75
CA PHE A 31 7.68 1.39 2.71
C PHE A 31 7.41 -0.03 3.20
N PHE A 32 6.54 -0.17 4.21
CA PHE A 32 5.69 -1.36 4.20
C PHE A 32 4.72 -1.11 3.05
N SER A 33 5.07 -1.57 1.85
CA SER A 33 4.13 -1.57 0.73
C SER A 33 3.02 -2.54 1.10
N ILE A 34 1.92 -2.02 1.63
CA ILE A 34 0.71 -2.82 1.88
C ILE A 34 0.14 -3.13 0.51
N GLY A 35 0.16 -4.40 0.12
CA GLY A 35 -0.45 -4.85 -1.14
C GLY A 35 -1.89 -5.30 -0.98
N LEU A 36 -2.52 -5.59 -2.11
CA LEU A 36 -3.77 -6.32 -2.24
C LEU A 36 -3.53 -7.49 -3.16
N ASN A 37 -3.68 -8.71 -2.67
CA ASN A 37 -3.64 -9.92 -3.47
C ASN A 37 -5.07 -10.42 -3.71
N LEU A 38 -5.40 -10.63 -4.97
CA LEU A 38 -6.69 -11.12 -5.43
C LEU A 38 -6.52 -12.54 -5.95
N ASN A 39 -7.41 -13.43 -5.55
CA ASN A 39 -7.57 -14.75 -6.14
C ASN A 39 -8.98 -14.89 -6.72
N ASN A 40 -9.07 -15.37 -7.95
CA ASN A 40 -10.35 -15.64 -8.59
C ASN A 40 -10.43 -17.12 -8.96
N GLY A 41 -11.19 -17.87 -8.16
CA GLY A 41 -11.46 -19.28 -8.36
C GLY A 41 -12.57 -19.56 -9.38
N THR A 42 -13.10 -18.53 -10.05
CA THR A 42 -14.11 -18.67 -11.11
C THR A 42 -13.46 -18.62 -12.50
N SER A 43 -14.21 -19.07 -13.51
CA SER A 43 -13.85 -18.95 -14.92
C SER A 43 -14.07 -17.56 -15.51
N ASP A 44 -14.72 -16.68 -14.76
CA ASP A 44 -15.23 -15.40 -15.23
C ASP A 44 -14.45 -14.24 -14.62
N ASN A 45 -14.54 -13.07 -15.25
CA ASN A 45 -13.87 -11.88 -14.75
C ASN A 45 -14.58 -11.30 -13.51
N GLY A 46 -13.82 -10.55 -12.73
CA GLY A 46 -14.33 -9.77 -11.61
C GLY A 46 -13.68 -8.41 -11.51
N SER A 47 -14.19 -7.61 -10.58
CA SER A 47 -13.61 -6.33 -10.22
C SER A 47 -13.69 -6.09 -8.73
N ILE A 48 -12.79 -5.26 -8.23
CA ILE A 48 -12.76 -4.85 -6.83
C ILE A 48 -12.57 -3.35 -6.72
N TYR A 49 -13.30 -2.76 -5.78
CA TYR A 49 -13.26 -1.36 -5.44
C TYR A 49 -12.95 -1.20 -3.96
N LEU A 50 -11.91 -0.45 -3.63
CA LEU A 50 -11.57 -0.05 -2.27
C LEU A 50 -11.83 1.44 -2.15
N TYR A 51 -12.69 1.83 -1.21
CA TYR A 51 -12.94 3.22 -0.85
C TYR A 51 -12.36 3.49 0.52
N GLY A 52 -11.33 4.33 0.59
CA GLY A 52 -10.63 4.66 1.82
C GLY A 52 -9.40 5.53 1.54
N PRO A 53 -8.38 5.52 2.41
CA PRO A 53 -7.19 6.36 2.27
C PRO A 53 -6.49 6.29 0.91
N THR A 54 -6.43 5.10 0.31
CA THR A 54 -5.95 4.91 -1.07
C THR A 54 -7.02 4.20 -1.89
N PRO A 55 -7.84 4.94 -2.66
CA PRO A 55 -8.89 4.31 -3.44
C PRO A 55 -8.28 3.44 -4.55
N VAL A 56 -8.84 2.25 -4.75
CA VAL A 56 -8.43 1.32 -5.80
C VAL A 56 -9.64 0.89 -6.60
N SER A 57 -9.48 0.82 -7.92
CA SER A 57 -10.42 0.22 -8.86
C SER A 57 -9.63 -0.74 -9.75
N ALA A 58 -9.94 -2.02 -9.68
CA ALA A 58 -9.15 -3.07 -10.29
C ALA A 58 -10.01 -4.15 -10.94
N TYR A 59 -9.62 -4.63 -12.11
CA TYR A 59 -10.21 -5.78 -12.79
C TYR A 59 -9.29 -6.98 -12.66
N PHE A 60 -9.84 -8.15 -12.38
CA PHE A 60 -9.08 -9.39 -12.25
C PHE A 60 -9.75 -10.53 -13.01
N GLY A 61 -8.96 -11.29 -13.76
CA GLY A 61 -9.40 -12.49 -14.47
C GLY A 61 -9.26 -13.76 -13.61
N PRO A 62 -9.51 -14.94 -14.19
CA PRO A 62 -9.24 -16.23 -13.56
C PRO A 62 -7.79 -16.33 -13.07
N GLY A 63 -7.57 -16.91 -11.89
CA GLY A 63 -6.25 -17.01 -11.28
C GLY A 63 -5.79 -15.80 -10.46
N GLY A 64 -6.45 -14.63 -10.61
CA GLY A 64 -6.24 -13.47 -9.75
C GLY A 64 -5.20 -12.45 -10.24
N SER A 65 -4.82 -11.52 -9.36
CA SER A 65 -3.95 -10.35 -9.65
C SER A 65 -3.47 -9.69 -8.35
N SER A 66 -2.50 -8.78 -8.42
CA SER A 66 -2.01 -8.03 -7.25
C SER A 66 -1.92 -6.53 -7.52
N TYR A 67 -2.26 -5.71 -6.51
CA TYR A 67 -2.29 -4.24 -6.59
C TYR A 67 -1.62 -3.62 -5.37
N GLY A 68 -1.21 -2.35 -5.49
CA GLY A 68 -0.64 -1.58 -4.39
C GLY A 68 0.34 -0.52 -4.89
N PRO A 69 0.95 0.25 -3.98
CA PRO A 69 0.77 0.20 -2.53
C PRO A 69 -0.58 0.77 -2.06
N LEU A 70 -1.10 0.26 -0.95
CA LEU A 70 -2.21 0.82 -0.19
C LEU A 70 -1.70 1.59 1.03
N THR A 71 -2.42 2.63 1.43
CA THR A 71 -2.22 3.29 2.71
C THR A 71 -2.98 2.54 3.80
N ALA A 72 -2.36 2.34 4.97
CA ALA A 72 -3.05 1.74 6.11
C ALA A 72 -4.27 2.58 6.54
N GLY A 73 -5.38 1.93 6.89
CA GLY A 73 -6.56 2.60 7.40
C GLY A 73 -7.83 1.80 7.20
N THR A 74 -8.98 2.46 7.35
CA THR A 74 -10.30 1.84 7.22
C THR A 74 -10.84 2.03 5.81
N TYR A 75 -11.38 0.96 5.25
CA TYR A 75 -11.92 0.91 3.90
C TYR A 75 -13.36 0.39 3.87
N THR A 76 -14.09 0.78 2.84
CA THR A 76 -15.23 0.03 2.32
C THR A 76 -14.77 -0.70 1.07
N VAL A 77 -15.02 -2.00 1.00
CA VAL A 77 -14.56 -2.85 -0.11
C VAL A 77 -15.75 -3.47 -0.81
N ILE A 78 -15.78 -3.39 -2.14
CA ILE A 78 -16.81 -4.02 -2.96
C ILE A 78 -16.14 -4.94 -3.96
N ILE A 79 -16.51 -6.21 -3.97
CA ILE A 79 -16.02 -7.20 -4.91
C ILE A 79 -17.18 -7.61 -5.82
N TYR A 80 -16.95 -7.65 -7.13
CA TYR A 80 -17.90 -8.06 -8.15
C TYR A 80 -17.35 -9.25 -8.94
N THR A 81 -18.24 -10.07 -9.46
CA THR A 81 -17.95 -11.10 -10.46
C THR A 81 -19.12 -11.23 -11.42
N SER A 82 -18.82 -11.56 -12.68
CA SER A 82 -19.85 -11.99 -13.64
C SER A 82 -20.16 -13.48 -13.57
N ALA A 83 -19.45 -14.25 -12.72
CA ALA A 83 -19.67 -15.68 -12.59
C ALA A 83 -21.11 -15.97 -12.13
N PRO A 84 -21.85 -16.86 -12.83
CA PRO A 84 -23.24 -17.16 -12.50
C PRO A 84 -23.36 -17.92 -11.18
N GLY A 85 -24.53 -17.87 -10.56
CA GLY A 85 -24.84 -18.64 -9.35
C GLY A 85 -24.38 -17.97 -8.04
N SER A 86 -24.56 -18.70 -6.93
CA SER A 86 -24.13 -18.22 -5.61
C SER A 86 -22.61 -18.30 -5.48
N ARG A 87 -21.98 -17.19 -5.09
CA ARG A 87 -20.53 -17.06 -4.97
C ARG A 87 -20.14 -16.62 -3.57
N THR A 88 -18.99 -17.09 -3.11
CA THR A 88 -18.42 -16.71 -1.81
C THR A 88 -17.28 -15.73 -2.03
N PHE A 89 -17.53 -14.48 -1.66
CA PHE A 89 -16.57 -13.40 -1.65
C PHE A 89 -15.87 -13.38 -0.31
N ARG A 90 -14.55 -13.19 -0.29
CA ARG A 90 -13.75 -13.09 0.92
C ARG A 90 -12.87 -11.85 0.89
N PHE A 91 -12.73 -11.19 2.04
CA PHE A 91 -11.77 -10.11 2.25
C PHE A 91 -11.17 -10.23 3.66
N ASN A 92 -9.85 -10.39 3.76
CA ASN A 92 -9.12 -10.53 5.04
C ASN A 92 -9.78 -11.47 6.06
N GLY A 93 -10.23 -12.64 5.60
CA GLY A 93 -10.86 -13.67 6.44
C GLY A 93 -12.37 -13.49 6.68
N GLN A 94 -12.96 -12.33 6.37
CA GLN A 94 -14.40 -12.17 6.32
C GLN A 94 -14.96 -12.79 5.03
N ALA A 95 -16.15 -13.37 5.09
CA ALA A 95 -16.80 -14.01 3.94
C ALA A 95 -18.26 -13.61 3.82
N ILE A 96 -18.73 -13.40 2.59
CA ILE A 96 -20.13 -13.17 2.24
C ILE A 96 -20.46 -14.08 1.07
N THR A 97 -21.52 -14.89 1.21
CA THR A 97 -22.02 -15.76 0.13
C THR A 97 -23.33 -15.21 -0.39
N THR A 98 -23.41 -14.95 -1.69
CA THR A 98 -24.58 -14.33 -2.32
C THR A 98 -24.66 -14.66 -3.80
N SER A 99 -25.87 -14.65 -4.36
CA SER A 99 -26.16 -14.78 -5.79
C SER A 99 -26.26 -13.44 -6.52
N SER A 100 -26.05 -12.32 -5.85
CA SER A 100 -26.13 -10.96 -6.44
C SER A 100 -24.96 -10.59 -7.35
N GLY A 101 -23.95 -11.47 -7.48
CA GLY A 101 -22.72 -11.19 -8.24
C GLY A 101 -21.78 -10.19 -7.56
N SER A 102 -22.06 -9.79 -6.31
CA SER A 102 -21.22 -8.85 -5.57
C SER A 102 -21.36 -8.96 -4.06
N ALA A 103 -20.33 -8.53 -3.33
CA ALA A 103 -20.36 -8.39 -1.88
C ALA A 103 -19.67 -7.10 -1.42
N THR A 104 -20.21 -6.50 -0.36
CA THR A 104 -19.66 -5.28 0.26
C THR A 104 -19.19 -5.58 1.68
N PHE A 105 -17.94 -5.23 1.97
CA PHE A 105 -17.33 -5.29 3.30
C PHE A 105 -17.15 -3.86 3.80
N ASN A 106 -17.94 -3.48 4.80
CA ASN A 106 -17.89 -2.14 5.38
C ASN A 106 -16.89 -2.09 6.54
N ASN A 107 -16.22 -0.96 6.69
CA ASN A 107 -15.36 -0.65 7.84
C ASN A 107 -14.24 -1.67 8.09
N VAL A 108 -13.62 -2.19 7.03
CA VAL A 108 -12.50 -3.13 7.15
C VAL A 108 -11.18 -2.39 7.37
N SER A 109 -10.43 -2.81 8.37
CA SER A 109 -9.11 -2.25 8.68
C SER A 109 -8.02 -2.95 7.86
N ILE A 110 -7.27 -2.19 7.08
CA ILE A 110 -6.08 -2.65 6.35
C ILE A 110 -4.85 -2.06 7.04
N THR A 111 -4.04 -2.91 7.68
CA THR A 111 -2.79 -2.54 8.37
C THR A 111 -1.56 -3.29 7.83
N SER A 112 -1.79 -4.32 7.02
CA SER A 112 -0.81 -5.15 6.32
C SER A 112 -1.41 -5.63 5.00
N THR A 113 -0.62 -6.32 4.17
CA THR A 113 -1.07 -6.86 2.87
C THR A 113 -2.42 -7.56 3.00
N ALA A 114 -3.39 -7.07 2.21
CA ALA A 114 -4.74 -7.59 2.19
C ALA A 114 -4.89 -8.71 1.18
N PHE A 115 -5.85 -9.60 1.44
CA PHE A 115 -6.20 -10.72 0.58
C PHE A 115 -7.69 -10.70 0.30
N ALA A 116 -8.05 -10.77 -0.97
CA ALA A 116 -9.44 -10.92 -1.38
C ALA A 116 -9.59 -12.11 -2.33
N SER A 117 -10.77 -12.74 -2.32
CA SER A 117 -11.07 -13.78 -3.29
C SER A 117 -12.54 -13.92 -3.61
N VAL A 118 -12.83 -14.54 -4.75
CA VAL A 118 -14.17 -15.01 -5.14
C VAL A 118 -14.09 -16.45 -5.62
N ASN A 119 -15.06 -17.27 -5.22
CA ASN A 119 -15.23 -18.67 -5.63
C ASN A 119 -16.71 -18.98 -5.86
#